data_AF-M8BF60-F1
#
_entry.id   AF-M8BF60-F1
#
_cell.length_a   1.000
_cell.length_b   1.000
_cell.length_c   1.000
_cell.angle_alpha   90.00
_cell.angle_beta   90.00
_cell.angle_gamma   90.00
#
_symmetry.space_group_name_H-M   'P 1'
#
loop_
_entity.id
_entity.type
_entity.pdbx_description
1 polymer ?
#
loop_
_entity_poly.entity_id
_entity_poly.type
_entity_poly.pdbx_seq_one_letter_code
_entity_poly.pdbx_strand_id
1 'polypeptide(L)'
;MVGVPNTVSPGLATSAPVAAAWVGANIKGHPAVSFRYLVVGNEVAGSDTRYLVPAMENVRSALAVAGLNGAIKVTTAISQATIAVHVPPSAGEFTNASKPFLLPVLHFLKRIPSPSASEFD
;
A
#
# COMPACT_ATOMS: atom_id res chain seq x y z
N MET A 1 8.51 3.58 8.20
CA MET A 1 7.26 3.15 7.52
C MET A 1 6.24 2.78 8.58
N VAL A 2 4.95 2.77 8.26
CA VAL A 2 3.87 2.32 9.16
C VAL A 2 2.94 1.38 8.40
N GLY A 3 2.53 0.29 9.05
CA GLY A 3 1.66 -0.72 8.45
C GLY A 3 0.20 -0.56 8.87
N VAL A 4 -0.72 -0.78 7.95
CA VAL A 4 -2.13 -1.07 8.24
C VAL A 4 -2.25 -2.57 8.50
N PRO A 5 -2.72 -2.99 9.69
CA PRO A 5 -2.96 -4.40 9.98
C PRO A 5 -3.99 -5.01 9.02
N ASN A 6 -3.79 -6.28 8.62
CA ASN A 6 -4.70 -7.00 7.71
C ASN A 6 -6.16 -6.97 8.20
N THR A 7 -6.38 -7.00 9.52
CA THR A 7 -7.71 -6.96 10.15
C THR A 7 -8.45 -5.64 9.96
N VAL A 8 -7.74 -4.54 9.68
CA VAL A 8 -8.30 -3.21 9.48
C VAL A 8 -8.57 -2.93 8.00
N SER A 9 -7.83 -3.57 7.09
CA SER A 9 -7.91 -3.37 5.64
C SER A 9 -9.32 -3.48 5.05
N PRO A 10 -10.20 -4.43 5.44
CA PRO A 10 -11.57 -4.50 4.92
C PRO A 10 -12.40 -3.24 5.23
N GLY A 11 -12.24 -2.68 6.43
CA GLY A 11 -12.90 -1.42 6.81
C GLY A 11 -12.38 -0.24 6.00
N LEU A 12 -11.07 -0.17 5.77
CA LEU A 12 -10.47 0.87 4.93
C LEU A 12 -10.91 0.74 3.47
N ALA A 13 -11.07 -0.48 2.97
CA ALA A 13 -11.49 -0.77 1.61
C ALA A 13 -12.94 -0.36 1.34
N THR A 14 -13.82 -0.54 2.33
CA THR A 14 -15.27 -0.36 2.16
C THR A 14 -15.78 1.00 2.62
N SER A 15 -14.98 1.79 3.34
CA SER A 15 -15.41 3.08 3.89
C SER A 15 -14.29 4.13 3.88
N ALA A 16 -14.45 5.14 3.01
CA ALA A 16 -13.54 6.29 2.95
C ALA A 16 -13.47 7.09 4.28
N PRO A 17 -14.57 7.32 5.02
CA PRO A 17 -14.50 7.91 6.36
C PRO A 17 -13.65 7.10 7.35
N VAL A 18 -13.69 5.77 7.28
CA VAL A 18 -12.86 4.91 8.15
C VAL A 18 -11.37 5.07 7.80
N ALA A 19 -11.03 5.16 6.51
CA ALA A 19 -9.66 5.46 6.09
C ALA A 19 -9.19 6.86 6.53
N ALA A 20 -10.05 7.87 6.43
CA ALA A 20 -9.75 9.22 6.91
C ALA A 20 -9.50 9.25 8.43
N ALA A 21 -10.34 8.56 9.21
CA ALA A 21 -10.17 8.44 10.66
C ALA A 21 -8.86 7.71 11.00
N TRP A 22 -8.52 6.63 10.29
CA TRP A 22 -7.27 5.90 10.49
C TRP A 22 -6.05 6.79 10.21
N VAL A 23 -6.04 7.54 9.11
CA VAL A 23 -4.96 8.51 8.79
C VAL A 23 -4.89 9.61 9.84
N GLY A 24 -6.03 10.13 10.29
CA GLY A 24 -6.09 11.14 11.36
C GLY A 24 -5.43 10.65 12.65
N ALA A 25 -5.80 9.46 13.11
CA ALA A 25 -5.29 8.90 14.36
C ALA A 25 -3.81 8.48 14.27
N ASN A 26 -3.44 7.74 13.22
CA ASN A 26 -2.14 7.04 13.17
C ASN A 26 -1.04 7.81 12.42
N ILE A 27 -1.40 8.84 11.65
CA ILE A 27 -0.43 9.69 10.94
C ILE A 27 -0.44 11.09 11.54
N LYS A 28 -1.58 11.79 11.47
CA LYS A 28 -1.66 13.17 11.97
C LYS A 28 -1.53 13.26 13.49
N GLY A 29 -1.92 12.21 14.21
CA GLY A 29 -1.74 12.10 15.66
C GLY A 29 -0.27 12.04 16.11
N HIS A 30 0.68 11.89 15.18
CA HIS A 30 2.11 11.76 15.48
C HIS A 30 2.96 12.77 14.68
N PRO A 31 2.79 14.08 14.92
CA PRO A 31 3.44 15.13 14.11
C PRO A 31 4.97 15.15 14.20
N ALA A 32 5.56 14.57 15.25
CA ALA A 32 7.01 14.44 15.41
C ALA A 32 7.62 13.28 14.58
N VAL A 33 6.79 12.44 13.96
CA VAL A 33 7.25 11.27 13.21
C VAL A 33 7.22 11.56 11.71
N SER A 34 8.39 11.44 11.06
CA SER A 34 8.50 11.59 9.61
C SER A 34 8.18 10.28 8.88
N PHE A 35 6.89 10.03 8.65
CA PHE A 35 6.46 8.89 7.83
C PHE A 35 6.84 9.12 6.35
N ARG A 36 7.34 8.06 5.69
CA ARG A 36 7.65 8.06 4.24
C ARG A 36 6.80 7.07 3.45
N TYR A 37 6.46 5.95 4.09
CA TYR A 37 5.67 4.87 3.50
C TYR A 37 4.59 4.41 4.47
N LEU A 38 3.39 4.23 3.92
CA LEU A 38 2.25 3.59 4.55
C LEU A 38 1.97 2.28 3.80
N VAL A 39 2.15 1.16 4.49
CA VAL A 39 2.07 -0.19 3.93
C VAL A 39 0.70 -0.77 4.24
N VAL A 40 -0.16 -0.89 3.25
CA VAL A 40 -1.52 -1.44 3.40
C VAL A 40 -1.46 -2.97 3.28
N GLY A 41 -1.61 -3.65 4.41
CA GLY A 41 -1.54 -5.10 4.51
C GLY A 41 -0.10 -5.66 4.48
N ASN A 42 0.05 -6.80 5.14
CA ASN A 42 1.27 -7.60 5.19
C ASN A 42 0.96 -9.02 4.70
N GLU A 43 1.54 -9.40 3.57
CA GLU A 43 1.41 -10.75 3.00
C GLU A 43 -0.04 -11.21 2.86
N VAL A 44 -0.93 -10.30 2.44
CA VAL A 44 -2.35 -10.59 2.28
C VAL A 44 -2.55 -11.70 1.25
N ALA A 45 -3.38 -12.68 1.59
CA ALA A 45 -3.63 -13.86 0.78
C ALA A 45 -5.13 -14.21 0.72
N GLY A 46 -5.47 -15.15 -0.16
CA GLY A 46 -6.84 -15.67 -0.30
C GLY A 46 -7.84 -14.57 -0.64
N SER A 47 -9.03 -14.66 -0.04
CA SER A 47 -10.14 -13.76 -0.35
C SER A 47 -9.89 -12.30 0.06
N ASP A 48 -8.96 -12.05 0.98
CA ASP A 48 -8.72 -10.71 1.51
C ASP A 48 -7.92 -9.82 0.55
N THR A 49 -7.28 -10.42 -0.45
CA THR A 49 -6.58 -9.70 -1.52
C THR A 49 -7.49 -8.72 -2.27
N ARG A 50 -8.82 -8.98 -2.31
CA ARG A 50 -9.82 -8.08 -2.90
C ARG A 50 -9.91 -6.71 -2.22
N TYR A 51 -9.46 -6.60 -0.97
CA TYR A 51 -9.49 -5.36 -0.21
C TYR A 51 -8.25 -4.48 -0.41
N LEU A 52 -7.16 -5.03 -0.98
CA LEU A 52 -5.89 -4.30 -1.09
C LEU A 52 -6.03 -2.99 -1.87
N VAL A 53 -6.43 -3.06 -3.15
CA VAL A 53 -6.50 -1.87 -4.00
C VAL A 53 -7.51 -0.84 -3.47
N PRO A 54 -8.76 -1.21 -3.11
CA PRO A 54 -9.69 -0.23 -2.56
C PRO A 54 -9.20 0.43 -1.26
N ALA A 55 -8.54 -0.34 -0.37
CA ALA A 55 -7.96 0.22 0.85
C ALA A 55 -6.80 1.18 0.53
N MET A 56 -5.92 0.80 -0.40
CA MET A 56 -4.82 1.66 -0.87
C MET A 56 -5.34 2.97 -1.49
N GLU A 57 -6.43 2.92 -2.26
CA GLU A 57 -7.07 4.10 -2.85
C GLU A 57 -7.68 5.01 -1.79
N ASN A 58 -8.44 4.47 -0.84
CA ASN A 58 -9.04 5.26 0.24
C ASN A 58 -7.99 5.88 1.16
N VAL A 59 -6.93 5.14 1.51
CA VAL A 59 -5.82 5.67 2.29
C VAL A 59 -5.09 6.78 1.53
N ARG A 60 -4.82 6.59 0.23
CA ARG A 60 -4.19 7.63 -0.61
C ARG A 60 -5.05 8.89 -0.68
N SER A 61 -6.36 8.72 -0.84
CA SER A 61 -7.32 9.84 -0.83
C SER A 61 -7.29 10.59 0.50
N ALA A 62 -7.32 9.87 1.62
CA ALA A 62 -7.22 10.46 2.96
C ALA A 62 -5.89 11.21 3.16
N LEU A 63 -4.77 10.68 2.68
CA LEU A 63 -3.48 11.39 2.68
C LEU A 63 -3.51 12.64 1.81
N ALA A 64 -4.18 12.61 0.65
CA ALA A 64 -4.31 13.77 -0.23
C ALA A 64 -5.13 14.89 0.44
N VAL A 65 -6.26 14.56 1.05
CA VAL A 65 -7.07 15.51 1.84
C VAL A 65 -6.29 16.09 3.01
N ALA A 66 -5.39 15.30 3.62
CA ALA A 66 -4.52 15.76 4.69
C ALA A 66 -3.30 16.59 4.22
N GLY A 67 -3.11 16.78 2.91
CA GLY A 67 -1.94 17.47 2.35
C GLY A 67 -0.64 16.65 2.40
N LEU A 68 -0.73 15.33 2.60
CA LEU A 68 0.41 14.44 2.83
C LEU A 68 0.74 13.52 1.65
N ASN A 69 -0.03 13.55 0.56
CA ASN A 69 0.14 12.66 -0.60
C ASN A 69 1.47 12.87 -1.38
N GLY A 70 2.17 13.99 -1.15
CA GLY A 70 3.55 14.18 -1.64
C GLY A 70 4.62 13.60 -0.72
N ALA A 71 4.38 13.59 0.59
CA ALA A 71 5.34 13.19 1.61
C ALA A 71 5.27 11.69 1.98
N ILE A 72 4.08 11.11 1.92
CA ILE A 72 3.81 9.72 2.33
C ILE A 72 3.28 8.92 1.14
N LYS A 73 3.99 7.85 0.78
CA LYS A 73 3.61 6.96 -0.31
C LYS A 73 2.86 5.74 0.22
N VAL A 74 1.80 5.35 -0.48
CA VAL A 74 1.03 4.14 -0.18
C VAL A 74 1.62 2.97 -0.95
N THR A 75 1.90 1.87 -0.26
CA THR A 75 2.39 0.61 -0.83
C THR A 75 1.75 -0.59 -0.13
N THR A 76 2.13 -1.82 -0.48
CA THR A 76 1.74 -3.05 0.21
C THR A 76 2.94 -4.00 0.31
N ALA A 77 2.98 -4.85 1.33
CA ALA A 77 4.00 -5.88 1.47
C ALA A 77 3.46 -7.22 0.94
N ILE A 78 4.20 -7.84 0.03
CA ILE A 78 3.83 -9.11 -0.62
C ILE A 78 4.70 -10.25 -0.11
N SER A 79 4.15 -11.46 -0.08
CA SER A 79 4.92 -12.64 0.29
C SER A 79 5.82 -13.10 -0.84
N GLN A 80 7.00 -13.66 -0.51
CA GLN A 80 7.86 -14.33 -1.49
C GLN A 80 7.14 -15.49 -2.18
N ALA A 81 6.14 -16.11 -1.53
CA ALA A 81 5.29 -17.15 -2.12
C ALA A 81 4.53 -16.68 -3.38
N THR A 82 4.48 -15.38 -3.64
CA THR A 82 3.89 -14.82 -4.86
C THR A 82 4.79 -14.91 -6.09
N ILE A 83 6.07 -15.28 -5.92
CA ILE A 83 7.08 -15.39 -6.98
C ILE A 83 7.23 -16.86 -7.39
N ALA A 84 6.94 -17.17 -8.66
CA ALA A 84 7.08 -18.52 -9.22
C ALA A 84 8.51 -18.81 -9.66
N VAL A 85 9.12 -17.88 -10.39
CA VAL A 85 10.50 -17.99 -10.89
C VAL A 85 11.31 -16.87 -10.25
N HIS A 86 12.44 -17.24 -9.65
CA HIS A 86 13.37 -16.30 -9.00
C HIS A 86 14.84 -16.59 -9.33
N VAL A 87 15.11 -17.65 -10.10
CA VAL A 87 16.45 -18.03 -10.56
C VAL A 87 16.40 -18.40 -12.06
N PRO A 88 17.20 -17.76 -12.93
CA PRO A 88 17.99 -16.56 -12.63
C PRO A 88 17.09 -15.36 -12.31
N PRO A 89 17.57 -14.32 -11.59
CA PRO A 89 16.75 -13.14 -11.28
C PRO A 89 16.16 -12.43 -12.50
N SER A 90 16.83 -12.48 -13.66
CA SER A 90 16.35 -11.92 -14.92
C SER A 90 15.11 -12.62 -15.50
N ALA A 91 14.84 -13.85 -15.07
CA ALA A 91 13.66 -14.64 -15.46
C ALA A 91 12.51 -14.52 -14.42
N GLY A 92 12.58 -13.53 -13.53
CA GLY A 92 11.62 -13.36 -12.44
C GLY A 92 10.16 -13.31 -12.91
N GLU A 93 9.29 -14.12 -12.30
CA GLU A 93 7.86 -14.16 -12.66
C GLU A 93 6.98 -14.37 -11.43
N PHE A 94 5.83 -13.67 -11.38
CA PHE A 94 4.79 -13.93 -10.38
C PHE A 94 4.00 -15.21 -10.69
N THR A 95 3.52 -15.89 -9.67
CA THR A 95 2.63 -17.06 -9.82
C THR A 95 1.33 -16.68 -10.55
N ASN A 96 0.73 -17.62 -11.29
CA ASN A 96 -0.59 -17.41 -11.91
C ASN A 96 -1.68 -17.12 -10.87
N ALA A 97 -1.54 -17.62 -9.65
CA ALA A 97 -2.47 -17.36 -8.55
C ALA A 97 -2.35 -15.93 -7.99
N SER A 98 -1.17 -15.32 -8.04
CA SER A 98 -0.95 -13.96 -7.52
C SER A 98 -1.21 -12.85 -8.53
N LYS A 99 -1.03 -13.12 -9.83
CA LYS A 99 -1.29 -12.15 -10.91
C LYS A 99 -2.66 -11.42 -10.81
N PRO A 100 -3.80 -12.09 -10.51
CA PRO A 100 -5.10 -11.43 -10.46
C PRO A 100 -5.18 -10.28 -9.45
N PHE A 101 -4.47 -10.35 -8.33
CA PHE A 101 -4.46 -9.26 -7.34
C PHE A 101 -3.22 -8.36 -7.46
N LEU A 102 -2.06 -8.91 -7.87
CA LEU A 102 -0.83 -8.13 -8.02
C LEU A 102 -0.86 -7.18 -9.21
N LEU A 103 -1.45 -7.57 -10.35
CA LEU A 103 -1.51 -6.69 -11.52
C LEU A 103 -2.27 -5.38 -11.20
N PRO A 104 -3.48 -5.42 -10.60
CA PRO A 104 -4.14 -4.21 -10.11
C PRO A 104 -3.32 -3.38 -9.12
N VAL A 105 -2.60 -4.03 -8.19
CA VAL A 105 -1.69 -3.35 -7.25
C VAL A 105 -0.57 -2.62 -8.01
N LEU A 106 0.08 -3.28 -8.97
CA LEU A 106 1.13 -2.66 -9.78
C LEU A 106 0.60 -1.49 -10.62
N HIS A 107 -0.60 -1.61 -11.18
CA HIS A 107 -1.28 -0.51 -11.86
C HIS A 107 -1.56 0.66 -10.93
N PHE A 108 -2.00 0.41 -9.69
CA PHE A 108 -2.15 1.44 -8.69
C PHE A 108 -0.81 2.13 -8.36
N LEU A 109 0.24 1.35 -8.08
CA LEU A 109 1.57 1.87 -7.72
C LEU A 109 2.19 2.71 -8.84
N LYS A 110 2.00 2.31 -10.10
CA LYS A 110 2.49 3.07 -11.27
C LYS A 110 1.86 4.47 -11.40
N ARG A 111 0.66 4.70 -10.84
CA ARG A 111 0.02 6.02 -10.84
C ARG A 111 0.53 6.96 -9.74
N ILE A 112 1.31 6.46 -8.78
CA ILE A 112 1.82 7.27 -7.68
C ILE A 112 3.16 7.88 -8.08
N PRO A 113 3.36 9.20 -7.92
CA PRO A 113 4.66 9.83 -8.16
C PRO A 113 5.77 9.19 -7.30
N SER A 114 6.84 8.72 -7.95
CA SER A 114 8.08 8.29 -7.27
C SER A 114 8.77 9.48 -6.59
N PRO A 115 9.53 9.26 -5.50
CA PRO A 115 10.29 10.36 -4.89
C PRO A 115 11.34 10.81 -5.89
N SER A 116 11.52 12.12 -6.04
CA SER A 116 12.65 12.64 -6.80
C SER A 116 13.94 12.31 -6.06
N ALA A 117 14.99 11.94 -6.80
CA ALA A 117 16.27 11.50 -6.22
C ALA A 117 16.89 12.51 -5.22
N SER A 118 16.51 13.79 -5.31
CA SER A 118 16.91 14.86 -4.39
C SER A 118 16.31 14.78 -2.98
N GLU A 119 15.45 13.80 -2.68
CA GLU A 119 14.89 13.60 -1.34
C GLU A 119 15.71 12.61 -0.48
N PHE A 120 16.84 12.13 -0.99
CA PHE A 120 17.73 11.17 -0.33
C PHE A 120 19.10 11.74 0.10
N ASP A 121 19.34 13.03 -0.16
CA ASP A 121 20.49 13.81 0.34
C ASP A 121 20.10 14.57 1.61
#